data_AF-A0AAD7BPU3-F1
#
_entry.id   AF-A0AAD7BPU3-F1
#
_cell.length_a   1.000
_cell.length_b   1.000
_cell.length_c   1.000
_cell.angle_alpha   90.00
_cell.angle_beta   90.00
_cell.angle_gamma   90.00
#
_symmetry.space_group_name_H-M   'P 1'
#
loop_
_entity.id
_entity.type
_entity.pdbx_description
1 polymer ?
#
loop_
_entity_poly.entity_id
_entity_poly.type
_entity_poly.pdbx_seq_one_letter_code
_entity_poly.pdbx_strand_id
1 'polypeptide(L)'
;MTITSKLHNQTVAAALLFQDKHGAKAVRIEAQDLGKEFTDHAWIGTDPEGLLYYNSRDDFEPMDERQGGKVSANYKVHKIVDGGNNYVNIKFWREGDSEDQAFAEFIGKDTAALVDSYGLDGYGSKGEWVNLDVSICTAYVRKISTENKITLTIDSLDGKTAVWNDNGTLDGVAVAVNGNLSFKKLSDLKSGVYAKYNNDHIVFYNNDDVGSEFSAYFIPYDDWPKQLGIQASSTQVFSGVTWST
;
A
#
# COMPACT_ATOMS: atom_id res chain seq x y z
N MET A 1 -14.19 26.27 -9.16
CA MET A 1 -14.92 25.21 -9.86
C MET A 1 -15.07 24.07 -8.88
N THR A 2 -16.21 23.94 -8.21
CA THR A 2 -16.39 22.86 -7.22
C THR A 2 -16.21 21.52 -7.91
N ILE A 3 -15.22 20.74 -7.49
CA ILE A 3 -14.97 19.40 -8.02
C ILE A 3 -16.13 18.51 -7.54
N THR A 4 -16.98 18.07 -8.45
CA THR A 4 -18.15 17.24 -8.16
C THR A 4 -18.20 16.05 -9.10
N SER A 5 -18.23 14.83 -8.55
CA SER A 5 -18.51 13.62 -9.33
C SER A 5 -19.99 13.57 -9.73
N LYS A 6 -20.29 12.90 -10.85
CA LYS A 6 -21.66 12.56 -11.26
C LYS A 6 -22.18 11.29 -10.56
N LEU A 7 -21.30 10.55 -9.89
CA LEU A 7 -21.60 9.30 -9.20
C LEU A 7 -22.19 9.56 -7.81
N HIS A 8 -23.04 8.66 -7.33
CA HIS A 8 -23.94 8.95 -6.20
C HIS A 8 -23.41 8.54 -4.83
N ASN A 9 -22.56 7.51 -4.76
CA ASN A 9 -21.95 7.02 -3.51
C ASN A 9 -20.48 7.45 -3.43
N GLN A 10 -19.95 7.50 -2.21
CA GLN A 10 -18.53 7.78 -1.98
C GLN A 10 -18.00 7.04 -0.75
N THR A 11 -16.71 6.72 -0.76
CA THR A 11 -15.95 6.23 0.39
C THR A 11 -14.57 6.92 0.42
N VAL A 12 -13.93 6.94 1.59
CA VAL A 12 -12.53 7.35 1.70
C VAL A 12 -11.67 6.33 0.99
N ALA A 13 -10.71 6.82 0.22
CA ALA A 13 -9.74 6.00 -0.46
C ALA A 13 -8.37 6.67 -0.46
N ALA A 14 -7.32 5.86 -0.57
CA ALA A 14 -5.97 6.31 -0.83
C ALA A 14 -5.59 5.91 -2.26
N ALA A 15 -4.92 6.81 -2.97
CA ALA A 15 -4.36 6.49 -4.28
C ALA A 15 -2.85 6.52 -4.21
N LEU A 16 -2.20 5.63 -4.94
CA LEU A 16 -0.77 5.64 -5.17
C LEU A 16 -0.51 5.93 -6.65
N LEU A 17 0.20 7.03 -6.90
CA LEU A 17 0.69 7.44 -8.21
C LEU A 17 2.17 7.10 -8.32
N PHE A 18 2.55 6.30 -9.32
CA PHE A 18 3.91 5.77 -9.41
C PHE A 18 4.55 6.01 -10.78
N GLN A 19 5.85 6.31 -10.76
CA GLN A 19 6.74 6.22 -11.92
C GLN A 19 8.09 5.63 -11.48
N ASP A 20 8.58 4.61 -12.18
CA ASP A 20 9.92 4.06 -11.95
C ASP A 20 11.03 4.85 -12.67
N LYS A 21 12.29 4.53 -12.36
CA LYS A 21 13.47 5.14 -13.00
C LYS A 21 13.59 4.88 -14.50
N HIS A 22 12.83 3.91 -15.03
CA HIS A 22 12.78 3.56 -16.45
C HIS A 22 11.56 4.18 -17.16
N GLY A 23 10.75 4.96 -16.45
CA GLY A 23 9.57 5.65 -16.96
C GLY A 23 8.29 4.81 -16.98
N ALA A 24 8.30 3.60 -16.41
CA ALA A 24 7.09 2.81 -16.21
C ALA A 24 6.20 3.50 -15.18
N LYS A 25 4.92 3.63 -15.49
CA LYS A 25 3.92 4.31 -14.66
C LYS A 25 2.92 3.30 -14.15
N ALA A 26 2.34 3.57 -12.98
CA ALA A 26 1.28 2.74 -12.46
C ALA A 26 0.38 3.51 -11.47
N VAL A 27 -0.83 2.99 -11.26
CA VAL A 27 -1.84 3.48 -10.33
C VAL A 27 -2.34 2.36 -9.43
N ARG A 28 -2.52 2.68 -8.15
CA ARG A 28 -3.24 1.84 -7.20
C ARG A 28 -4.24 2.67 -6.42
N ILE A 29 -5.42 2.12 -6.13
CA ILE A 29 -6.44 2.73 -5.27
C ILE A 29 -6.79 1.73 -4.18
N GLU A 30 -6.77 2.14 -2.93
CA GLU A 30 -7.28 1.37 -1.79
C GLU A 30 -8.58 2.00 -1.28
N ALA A 31 -9.66 1.22 -1.27
CA ALA A 31 -10.96 1.63 -0.70
C ALA A 31 -11.36 0.64 0.40
N GLN A 32 -10.97 0.95 1.64
CA GLN A 32 -11.10 0.04 2.78
C GLN A 32 -12.57 -0.27 3.10
N ASP A 33 -13.49 0.70 3.08
CA ASP A 33 -14.91 0.45 3.39
C ASP A 33 -15.64 -0.39 2.33
N LEU A 34 -15.06 -0.47 1.12
CA LEU A 34 -15.50 -1.36 0.06
C LEU A 34 -14.83 -2.73 0.15
N GLY A 35 -13.73 -2.86 0.89
CA GLY A 35 -12.89 -4.04 0.86
C GLY A 35 -12.32 -4.29 -0.54
N LYS A 36 -11.95 -3.23 -1.27
CA LYS A 36 -11.46 -3.31 -2.66
C LYS A 36 -10.15 -2.56 -2.84
N GLU A 37 -9.31 -3.11 -3.70
CA GLU A 37 -8.06 -2.51 -4.19
C GLU A 37 -8.05 -2.53 -5.71
N PHE A 38 -7.79 -1.38 -6.35
CA PHE A 38 -7.40 -1.34 -7.77
C PHE A 38 -5.88 -1.35 -7.88
N THR A 39 -5.31 -2.10 -8.82
CA THR A 39 -3.90 -1.98 -9.18
C THR A 39 -3.66 -2.21 -10.67
N ASP A 40 -2.78 -1.42 -11.26
CA ASP A 40 -2.14 -1.71 -12.57
C ASP A 40 -0.62 -1.86 -12.45
N HIS A 41 -0.17 -2.64 -11.46
CA HIS A 41 1.26 -2.83 -11.14
C HIS A 41 1.86 -1.67 -10.33
N ALA A 42 1.06 -0.97 -9.52
CA ALA A 42 1.52 -0.06 -8.46
C ALA A 42 1.34 -0.71 -7.08
N TRP A 43 2.26 -0.45 -6.15
CA TRP A 43 2.42 -1.33 -4.99
C TRP A 43 2.56 -0.65 -3.63
N ILE A 44 3.51 0.28 -3.43
CA ILE A 44 3.60 1.16 -2.24
C ILE A 44 4.25 2.50 -2.64
N GLY A 45 3.77 3.61 -2.08
CA GLY A 45 4.39 4.92 -2.21
C GLY A 45 3.53 6.00 -1.57
N THR A 46 3.68 7.25 -1.99
CA THR A 46 3.04 8.39 -1.35
C THR A 46 1.64 8.63 -1.90
N ASP A 47 0.69 8.77 -0.98
CA ASP A 47 -0.72 8.90 -1.31
C ASP A 47 -1.15 10.36 -1.47
N PRO A 48 -1.91 10.69 -2.51
CA PRO A 48 -3.05 11.56 -2.32
C PRO A 48 -4.16 10.76 -1.65
N GLU A 49 -4.55 11.19 -0.45
CA GLU A 49 -5.82 10.79 0.15
C GLU A 49 -6.97 11.49 -0.59
N GLY A 50 -8.10 10.79 -0.70
CA GLY A 50 -9.23 11.29 -1.46
C GLY A 50 -10.52 10.53 -1.23
N LEU A 51 -11.45 10.74 -2.15
CA LEU A 51 -12.74 10.07 -2.19
C LEU A 51 -12.84 9.26 -3.47
N LEU A 52 -13.25 8.00 -3.32
CA LEU A 52 -13.69 7.15 -4.43
C LEU A 52 -15.20 7.26 -4.55
N TYR A 53 -15.66 7.80 -5.67
CA TYR A 53 -17.05 7.91 -6.05
C TYR A 53 -17.47 6.73 -6.93
N TYR A 54 -18.69 6.23 -6.77
CA TYR A 54 -19.22 5.06 -7.50
C TYR A 54 -20.76 5.02 -7.46
N ASN A 55 -21.39 4.21 -8.31
CA ASN A 55 -22.85 4.05 -8.32
C ASN A 55 -23.32 2.82 -7.56
N SER A 56 -22.73 1.64 -7.79
CA SER A 56 -23.06 0.41 -7.07
C SER A 56 -21.82 -0.28 -6.52
N ARG A 57 -21.97 -0.96 -5.37
CA ARG A 57 -20.92 -1.88 -4.87
C ARG A 57 -20.72 -3.07 -5.83
N ASP A 58 -21.79 -3.48 -6.51
CA ASP A 58 -21.77 -4.57 -7.48
C ASP A 58 -20.92 -4.25 -8.72
N ASP A 59 -20.58 -2.98 -8.95
CA ASP A 59 -19.69 -2.58 -10.04
C ASP A 59 -18.26 -3.12 -9.84
N PHE A 60 -17.89 -3.45 -8.59
CA PHE A 60 -16.59 -4.02 -8.19
C PHE A 60 -16.63 -5.56 -8.04
N GLU A 61 -17.74 -6.19 -8.42
CA GLU A 61 -17.87 -7.65 -8.43
C GLU A 61 -17.72 -8.22 -9.85
N PRO A 62 -17.09 -9.40 -10.00
CA PRO A 62 -16.94 -10.04 -11.30
C PRO A 62 -18.31 -10.38 -11.89
N MET A 63 -18.49 -10.11 -13.18
CA MET A 63 -19.70 -10.50 -13.91
C MET A 63 -19.76 -12.01 -14.21
N ASP A 64 -18.62 -12.69 -14.18
CA ASP A 64 -18.49 -14.14 -14.33
C ASP A 64 -17.72 -14.70 -13.13
N GLU A 65 -18.33 -15.60 -12.38
CA GLU A 65 -17.74 -16.26 -11.20
C GLU A 65 -16.40 -16.97 -11.52
N ARG A 66 -16.14 -17.29 -12.79
CA ARG A 66 -14.87 -17.85 -13.26
C ARG A 66 -13.70 -16.86 -13.24
N GLN A 67 -13.96 -15.56 -13.06
CA GLN A 67 -12.92 -14.52 -12.97
C GLN A 67 -12.24 -14.44 -11.60
N GLY A 68 -12.56 -15.34 -10.66
CA GLY A 68 -11.79 -15.51 -9.42
C GLY A 68 -11.77 -14.27 -8.52
N GLY A 69 -12.86 -13.48 -8.51
CA GLY A 69 -13.00 -12.29 -7.65
C GLY A 69 -12.36 -11.01 -8.20
N LYS A 70 -11.99 -10.97 -9.48
CA LYS A 70 -11.33 -9.83 -10.11
C LYS A 70 -12.24 -9.09 -11.09
N VAL A 71 -12.14 -7.75 -11.13
CA VAL A 71 -12.83 -6.92 -12.13
C VAL A 71 -11.82 -6.08 -12.90
N SER A 72 -11.61 -6.42 -14.18
CA SER A 72 -10.75 -5.62 -15.06
C SER A 72 -11.39 -4.27 -15.36
N ALA A 73 -10.59 -3.20 -15.29
CA ALA A 73 -11.01 -1.85 -15.66
C ALA A 73 -9.92 -1.14 -16.46
N ASN A 74 -10.35 -0.38 -17.47
CA ASN A 74 -9.53 0.67 -18.02
C ASN A 74 -9.56 1.86 -17.05
N TYR A 75 -8.48 2.62 -17.00
CA TYR A 75 -8.47 3.87 -16.26
C TYR A 75 -7.72 4.98 -16.98
N LYS A 76 -7.93 6.21 -16.53
CA LYS A 76 -7.15 7.37 -16.94
C LYS A 76 -7.03 8.40 -15.83
N VAL A 77 -5.83 8.95 -15.70
CA VAL A 77 -5.45 9.97 -14.74
C VAL A 77 -5.57 11.34 -15.38
N HIS A 78 -6.15 12.28 -14.65
CA HIS A 78 -6.31 13.68 -15.03
C HIS A 78 -5.82 14.57 -13.90
N LYS A 79 -5.09 15.61 -14.27
CA LYS A 79 -4.81 16.72 -13.38
C LYS A 79 -6.00 17.67 -13.34
N ILE A 80 -6.39 18.08 -12.14
CA ILE A 80 -7.37 19.14 -11.93
C ILE A 80 -6.73 20.25 -11.11
N VAL A 81 -6.96 21.51 -11.51
CA VAL A 81 -6.55 22.69 -10.74
C VAL A 81 -7.82 23.43 -10.33
N ASP A 82 -8.08 23.51 -9.02
CA ASP A 82 -9.21 24.29 -8.48
C ASP A 82 -8.77 25.13 -7.29
N GLY A 83 -9.17 26.42 -7.30
CA GLY A 83 -8.85 27.35 -6.22
C GLY A 83 -7.35 27.50 -5.92
N GLY A 84 -6.48 27.26 -6.90
CA GLY A 84 -5.02 27.27 -6.73
C GLY A 84 -4.44 26.00 -6.09
N ASN A 85 -5.25 24.96 -5.86
CA ASN A 85 -4.79 23.65 -5.41
C ASN A 85 -4.78 22.65 -6.56
N ASN A 86 -3.82 21.71 -6.53
CA ASN A 86 -3.76 20.58 -7.44
C ASN A 86 -4.55 19.39 -6.88
N TYR A 87 -5.25 18.69 -7.76
CA TYR A 87 -5.98 17.48 -7.48
C TYR A 87 -5.68 16.46 -8.58
N VAL A 88 -5.75 15.19 -8.20
CA VAL A 88 -5.77 14.08 -9.14
C VAL A 88 -7.21 13.58 -9.28
N ASN A 89 -7.61 13.30 -10.51
CA ASN A 89 -8.84 12.63 -10.84
C ASN A 89 -8.55 11.37 -11.66
N ILE A 90 -9.06 10.22 -11.23
CA ILE A 90 -8.85 8.95 -11.92
C ILE A 90 -10.20 8.33 -12.19
N LYS A 91 -10.51 8.09 -13.46
CA LYS A 91 -11.78 7.46 -13.85
C LYS A 91 -11.55 6.02 -14.25
N PHE A 92 -12.51 5.15 -13.93
CA PHE A 92 -12.47 3.71 -14.20
C PHE A 92 -13.70 3.27 -14.98
N TRP A 93 -13.50 2.54 -16.08
CA TRP A 93 -14.59 2.02 -16.92
C TRP A 93 -14.29 0.61 -17.42
N ARG A 94 -15.33 -0.15 -17.80
CA ARG A 94 -15.16 -1.54 -18.24
C ARG A 94 -14.58 -1.61 -19.65
N GLU A 95 -14.13 -2.80 -20.04
CA GLU A 95 -13.73 -3.03 -21.43
C GLU A 95 -14.94 -2.92 -22.38
N GLY A 96 -14.78 -2.14 -23.45
CA GLY A 96 -15.86 -1.84 -24.39
C GLY A 96 -16.63 -0.55 -24.07
N ASP A 97 -16.50 -0.01 -22.86
CA ASP A 97 -17.08 1.28 -22.48
C ASP A 97 -16.14 2.46 -22.78
N SER A 98 -16.69 3.67 -22.71
CA SER A 98 -15.94 4.93 -22.78
C SER A 98 -15.69 5.53 -21.39
N GLU A 99 -14.75 6.47 -21.31
CA GLU A 99 -14.45 7.21 -20.08
C GLU A 99 -15.68 7.95 -19.52
N ASP A 100 -16.58 8.43 -20.38
CA ASP A 100 -17.83 9.09 -19.98
C ASP A 100 -18.83 8.14 -19.31
N GLN A 101 -18.61 6.83 -19.42
CA GLN A 101 -19.37 5.77 -18.77
C GLN A 101 -18.62 5.19 -17.57
N ALA A 102 -17.70 5.94 -16.97
CA ALA A 102 -16.97 5.50 -15.79
C ALA A 102 -17.91 5.05 -14.67
N PHE A 103 -17.67 3.85 -14.14
CA PHE A 103 -18.44 3.30 -13.01
C PHE A 103 -17.86 3.74 -11.66
N ALA A 104 -16.59 4.14 -11.64
CA ALA A 104 -15.91 4.68 -10.47
C ALA A 104 -15.00 5.86 -10.84
N GLU A 105 -14.82 6.77 -9.89
CA GLU A 105 -14.00 7.96 -10.02
C GLU A 105 -13.29 8.28 -8.69
N PHE A 106 -11.96 8.27 -8.68
CA PHE A 106 -11.17 8.74 -7.54
C PHE A 106 -10.86 10.23 -7.71
N ILE A 107 -11.04 11.01 -6.64
CA ILE A 107 -10.60 12.41 -6.57
C ILE A 107 -9.81 12.60 -5.27
N GLY A 108 -8.53 12.95 -5.38
CA GLY A 108 -7.64 13.18 -4.24
C GLY A 108 -6.85 14.47 -4.39
N LYS A 109 -6.41 15.05 -3.27
CA LYS A 109 -5.60 16.27 -3.31
C LYS A 109 -4.16 15.91 -3.65
N ASP A 110 -3.63 16.46 -4.74
CA ASP A 110 -2.26 16.21 -5.18
C ASP A 110 -1.31 17.30 -4.65
N THR A 111 -1.09 17.31 -3.34
CA THR A 111 -0.29 18.35 -2.68
C THR A 111 1.17 18.37 -3.13
N ALA A 112 1.70 17.22 -3.53
CA ALA A 112 3.08 17.06 -3.99
C ALA A 112 3.23 17.27 -5.52
N ALA A 113 2.14 17.59 -6.23
CA ALA A 113 2.11 17.73 -7.69
C ALA A 113 2.67 16.49 -8.42
N LEU A 114 2.36 15.29 -7.90
CA LEU A 114 2.82 14.01 -8.42
C LEU A 114 2.34 13.77 -9.85
N VAL A 115 1.13 14.22 -10.19
CA VAL A 115 0.60 14.05 -11.55
C VAL A 115 1.48 14.78 -12.57
N ASP A 116 1.96 15.99 -12.24
CA ASP A 116 2.91 16.73 -13.08
C ASP A 116 4.29 16.08 -13.05
N SER A 117 4.83 15.81 -11.85
CA SER A 117 6.22 15.35 -11.70
C SER A 117 6.47 14.01 -12.38
N TYR A 118 5.45 13.14 -12.41
CA TYR A 118 5.50 11.84 -13.06
C TYR A 118 4.92 11.84 -14.49
N GLY A 119 4.45 12.99 -14.97
CA GLY A 119 3.82 13.13 -16.29
C GLY A 119 2.62 12.19 -16.46
N LEU A 120 1.80 12.04 -15.41
CA LEU A 120 0.64 11.16 -15.38
C LEU A 120 -0.62 11.81 -15.97
N ASP A 121 -0.61 13.12 -16.25
CA ASP A 121 -1.78 13.75 -16.86
C ASP A 121 -2.08 13.15 -18.23
N GLY A 122 -3.30 12.63 -18.39
CA GLY A 122 -3.75 11.89 -19.57
C GLY A 122 -3.24 10.45 -19.68
N TYR A 123 -2.39 9.98 -18.76
CA TYR A 123 -1.94 8.58 -18.71
C TYR A 123 -3.12 7.66 -18.38
N GLY A 124 -3.20 6.54 -19.08
CA GLY A 124 -4.23 5.52 -18.86
C GLY A 124 -3.76 4.15 -19.33
N SER A 125 -4.28 3.12 -18.70
CA SER A 125 -3.89 1.73 -18.89
C SER A 125 -5.04 0.81 -18.43
N LYS A 126 -4.77 -0.49 -18.34
CA LYS A 126 -5.67 -1.51 -17.80
C LYS A 126 -5.15 -2.02 -16.47
N GLY A 127 -6.02 -2.10 -15.47
CA GLY A 127 -5.74 -2.74 -14.19
C GLY A 127 -6.91 -3.60 -13.72
N GLU A 128 -6.84 -4.04 -12.47
CA GLU A 128 -7.84 -4.92 -11.87
C GLU A 128 -8.26 -4.39 -10.51
N TRP A 129 -9.56 -4.42 -10.24
CA TRP A 129 -10.10 -4.39 -8.89
C TRP A 129 -10.09 -5.79 -8.31
N VAL A 130 -9.58 -5.93 -7.09
CA VAL A 130 -9.52 -7.18 -6.34
C VAL A 130 -10.04 -6.96 -4.93
N ASN A 131 -10.40 -8.03 -4.23
CA ASN A 131 -10.71 -7.94 -2.81
C ASN A 131 -9.48 -7.50 -2.02
N LEU A 132 -9.68 -6.53 -1.14
CA LEU A 132 -8.70 -6.10 -0.16
C LEU A 132 -8.66 -7.13 0.97
N ASP A 133 -7.99 -8.26 0.73
CA ASP A 133 -7.70 -9.25 1.77
C ASP A 133 -6.43 -8.83 2.50
N VAL A 134 -6.57 -7.96 3.49
CA VAL A 134 -5.49 -7.66 4.44
C VAL A 134 -5.83 -8.33 5.76
N SER A 135 -5.11 -9.40 6.07
CA SER A 135 -5.13 -10.00 7.40
C SER A 135 -4.32 -9.12 8.34
N ILE A 136 -4.87 -8.81 9.51
CA ILE A 136 -4.21 -8.02 10.54
C ILE A 136 -4.07 -8.87 11.79
N CYS A 137 -2.87 -8.92 12.36
CA CYS A 137 -2.61 -9.53 13.65
C CYS A 137 -1.74 -8.63 14.53
N THR A 138 -1.88 -8.78 15.85
CA THR A 138 -0.93 -8.15 16.79
C THR A 138 0.43 -8.83 16.64
N ALA A 139 1.48 -8.01 16.60
CA ALA A 139 2.85 -8.47 16.58
C ALA A 139 3.72 -7.67 17.55
N TYR A 140 4.84 -8.27 17.94
CA TYR A 140 5.80 -7.69 18.87
C TYR A 140 7.22 -7.75 18.29
N VAL A 141 7.88 -6.60 18.19
CA VAL A 141 9.26 -6.46 17.72
C VAL A 141 10.20 -6.31 18.92
N ARG A 142 11.23 -7.15 18.98
CA ARG A 142 12.23 -7.17 20.05
C ARG A 142 13.66 -7.21 19.52
N LYS A 143 14.53 -6.47 20.20
CA LYS A 143 16.00 -6.60 20.13
C LYS A 143 16.57 -6.37 21.53
N ILE A 144 17.51 -7.20 21.96
CA ILE A 144 18.28 -6.96 23.20
C ILE A 144 19.49 -6.08 22.85
N SER A 145 19.86 -5.14 23.72
CA SER A 145 20.95 -4.18 23.46
C SER A 145 22.32 -4.82 23.17
N THR A 146 22.56 -6.02 23.68
CA THR A 146 23.80 -6.80 23.49
C THR A 146 23.75 -7.76 22.31
N GLU A 147 22.61 -7.86 21.62
CA GLU A 147 22.41 -8.75 20.48
C GLU A 147 22.24 -7.93 19.20
N ASN A 148 22.65 -8.50 18.08
CA ASN A 148 22.43 -7.95 16.74
C ASN A 148 21.13 -8.46 16.10
N LYS A 149 20.40 -9.34 16.79
CA LYS A 149 19.21 -10.00 16.27
C LYS A 149 17.95 -9.22 16.61
N ILE A 150 17.16 -8.92 15.59
CA ILE A 150 15.81 -8.38 15.71
C ILE A 150 14.82 -9.52 15.43
N THR A 151 13.80 -9.63 16.27
CA THR A 151 12.73 -10.61 16.14
C THR A 151 11.38 -9.91 16.11
N LEU A 152 10.54 -10.21 15.13
CA LEU A 152 9.12 -9.92 15.13
C LEU A 152 8.36 -11.22 15.46
N THR A 153 7.49 -11.21 16.46
CA THR A 153 6.70 -12.37 16.90
C THR A 153 5.21 -12.12 16.70
N ILE A 154 4.48 -13.13 16.24
CA ILE A 154 3.03 -13.14 16.04
C ILE A 154 2.43 -14.33 16.80
N ASP A 155 2.00 -14.12 18.04
CA ASP A 155 1.52 -15.21 18.88
C ASP A 155 0.24 -15.88 18.34
N SER A 156 -0.63 -15.10 17.68
CA SER A 156 -1.90 -15.59 17.12
C SER A 156 -1.75 -16.50 15.90
N LEU A 157 -0.53 -16.67 15.38
CA LEU A 157 -0.22 -17.52 14.22
C LEU A 157 0.74 -18.64 14.64
N ASP A 158 0.38 -19.38 15.69
CA ASP A 158 1.18 -20.47 16.26
C ASP A 158 2.62 -20.06 16.62
N GLY A 159 2.81 -18.81 17.09
CA GLY A 159 4.13 -18.30 17.46
C GLY A 159 5.03 -17.91 16.28
N LYS A 160 4.44 -17.72 15.09
CA LYS A 160 5.19 -17.34 13.88
C LYS A 160 6.11 -16.14 14.13
N THR A 161 7.35 -16.26 13.67
CA THR A 161 8.43 -15.29 13.91
C THR A 161 9.11 -14.87 12.62
N ALA A 162 9.53 -13.61 12.54
CA ALA A 162 10.48 -13.11 11.55
C ALA A 162 11.77 -12.70 12.27
N VAL A 163 12.92 -13.12 11.78
CA VAL A 163 14.22 -12.88 12.41
C VAL A 163 15.21 -12.33 11.39
N TRP A 164 15.91 -11.24 11.74
CA TRP A 164 16.98 -10.67 10.93
C TRP A 164 18.07 -10.03 11.79
N ASN A 165 19.21 -9.71 11.19
CA ASN A 165 20.31 -9.02 11.87
C ASN A 165 20.27 -7.52 11.55
N ASP A 166 20.55 -6.69 12.56
CA ASP A 166 20.65 -5.24 12.44
C ASP A 166 21.99 -4.78 11.83
N ASN A 167 22.95 -5.69 11.67
CA ASN A 167 24.29 -5.45 11.15
C ASN A 167 25.02 -4.27 11.83
N GLY A 168 24.80 -4.08 13.14
CA GLY A 168 25.41 -3.01 13.95
C GLY A 168 24.70 -1.65 13.87
N THR A 169 23.62 -1.54 13.10
CA THR A 169 22.83 -0.30 12.95
C THR A 169 22.20 0.14 14.27
N LEU A 170 21.86 -0.81 15.14
CA LEU A 170 21.20 -0.60 16.42
C LEU A 170 22.09 -1.08 17.58
N ASP A 171 23.42 -0.95 17.45
CA ASP A 171 24.37 -1.32 18.49
C ASP A 171 24.07 -0.61 19.82
N GLY A 172 23.97 -1.39 20.90
CA GLY A 172 23.60 -0.88 22.23
C GLY A 172 22.14 -0.47 22.38
N VAL A 173 21.34 -0.47 21.31
CA VAL A 173 19.90 -0.12 21.34
C VAL A 173 19.07 -1.38 21.61
N ALA A 174 18.20 -1.28 22.61
CA ALA A 174 17.16 -2.27 22.87
C ALA A 174 15.84 -1.83 22.24
N VAL A 175 15.12 -2.77 21.61
CA VAL A 175 13.82 -2.55 20.98
C VAL A 175 12.79 -3.47 21.64
N ALA A 176 11.61 -2.93 21.92
CA ALA A 176 10.49 -3.68 22.51
C ALA A 176 9.16 -2.98 22.15
N VAL A 177 8.65 -3.21 20.95
CA VAL A 177 7.53 -2.45 20.36
C VAL A 177 6.38 -3.38 19.98
N ASN A 178 5.16 -3.01 20.35
CA ASN A 178 3.94 -3.71 19.92
C ASN A 178 3.28 -2.94 18.78
N GLY A 179 2.57 -3.65 17.91
CA GLY A 179 1.88 -3.05 16.78
C GLY A 179 1.04 -4.05 16.01
N ASN A 180 0.56 -3.62 14.86
CA ASN A 180 -0.20 -4.45 13.94
C ASN A 180 0.68 -4.88 12.76
N LEU A 181 0.70 -6.17 12.47
CA LEU A 181 1.23 -6.69 11.21
C LEU A 181 0.06 -6.94 10.26
N SER A 182 0.12 -6.28 9.12
CA SER A 182 -0.80 -6.45 8.00
C SER A 182 -0.13 -7.26 6.90
N PHE A 183 -0.83 -8.26 6.37
CA PHE A 183 -0.32 -9.11 5.28
C PHE A 183 -1.46 -9.59 4.39
N LYS A 184 -1.15 -9.86 3.11
CA LYS A 184 -2.16 -10.32 2.14
C LYS A 184 -2.47 -11.81 2.29
N LYS A 185 -1.43 -12.65 2.33
CA LYS A 185 -1.57 -14.10 2.54
C LYS A 185 -0.53 -14.61 3.51
N LEU A 186 -0.94 -15.52 4.41
CA LEU A 186 -0.01 -16.15 5.35
C LEU A 186 1.13 -16.90 4.62
N SER A 187 0.82 -17.45 3.45
CA SER A 187 1.79 -18.12 2.56
C SER A 187 2.88 -17.20 2.02
N ASP A 188 2.71 -15.88 2.12
CA ASP A 188 3.67 -14.91 1.60
C ASP A 188 4.68 -14.49 2.68
N LEU A 189 4.43 -14.86 3.94
CA LEU A 189 5.35 -14.70 5.06
C LEU A 189 6.41 -15.83 5.05
N LYS A 190 7.15 -15.95 3.94
CA LYS A 190 8.19 -16.97 3.72
C LYS A 190 9.58 -16.39 3.93
N SER A 191 10.55 -17.27 4.20
CA SER A 191 11.96 -16.89 4.33
C SER A 191 12.50 -16.21 3.08
N GLY A 192 13.17 -15.08 3.27
CA GLY A 192 13.78 -14.26 2.23
C GLY A 192 13.00 -12.97 1.93
N VAL A 193 13.64 -11.79 1.79
CA VAL A 193 15.03 -11.47 2.15
C VAL A 193 15.18 -10.04 2.65
N TYR A 194 14.17 -9.15 2.70
CA TYR A 194 14.39 -7.77 3.14
C TYR A 194 13.35 -7.23 4.13
N ALA A 195 13.81 -6.41 5.07
CA ALA A 195 12.98 -5.57 5.96
C ALA A 195 13.41 -4.11 5.83
N LYS A 196 12.54 -3.25 5.30
CA LYS A 196 12.67 -1.79 5.40
C LYS A 196 12.17 -1.36 6.76
N TYR A 197 12.98 -0.63 7.50
CA TYR A 197 12.79 -0.44 8.93
C TYR A 197 13.06 1.02 9.31
N ASN A 198 12.08 1.66 9.94
CA ASN A 198 12.22 2.93 10.63
C ASN A 198 11.26 2.97 11.84
N ASN A 199 11.13 4.12 12.50
CA ASN A 199 10.24 4.29 13.65
C ASN A 199 8.75 4.26 13.31
N ASP A 200 8.38 4.45 12.05
CA ASP A 200 6.98 4.51 11.62
C ASP A 200 6.47 3.12 11.25
N HIS A 201 7.31 2.28 10.63
CA HIS A 201 6.91 0.97 10.14
C HIS A 201 8.08 0.02 9.86
N ILE A 202 7.74 -1.26 9.68
CA ILE A 202 8.61 -2.26 9.06
C ILE A 202 7.89 -2.82 7.84
N VAL A 203 8.51 -2.83 6.66
CA VAL A 203 7.95 -3.46 5.44
C VAL A 203 8.81 -4.64 5.01
N PHE A 204 8.17 -5.78 4.78
CA PHE A 204 8.81 -7.03 4.38
C PHE A 204 8.64 -7.29 2.88
N TYR A 205 9.71 -7.72 2.21
CA TYR A 205 9.73 -8.00 0.77
C TYR A 205 10.33 -9.37 0.47
N ASN A 206 9.75 -10.03 -0.55
CA ASN A 206 10.17 -11.37 -0.96
C ASN A 206 11.39 -11.39 -1.90
N ASN A 207 11.53 -10.38 -2.78
CA ASN A 207 12.44 -10.47 -3.94
C ASN A 207 13.58 -9.43 -3.96
N ASP A 208 13.38 -8.20 -3.48
CA ASP A 208 14.38 -7.12 -3.54
C ASP A 208 14.10 -5.99 -2.53
N ASP A 209 15.13 -5.22 -2.18
CA ASP A 209 15.06 -4.02 -1.32
C ASP A 209 14.41 -2.81 -2.03
N VAL A 210 14.18 -2.94 -3.33
CA VAL A 210 13.44 -2.01 -4.19
C VAL A 210 12.04 -2.54 -4.54
N GLY A 211 11.65 -3.66 -3.94
CA GLY A 211 10.63 -4.52 -4.48
C GLY A 211 9.23 -3.97 -4.57
N SER A 212 8.63 -4.27 -5.71
CA SER A 212 7.25 -3.98 -6.03
C SER A 212 6.26 -4.90 -5.29
N GLU A 213 6.67 -5.92 -4.56
CA GLU A 213 5.69 -6.80 -3.89
C GLU A 213 6.10 -7.02 -2.43
N PHE A 214 5.43 -6.33 -1.51
CA PHE A 214 5.59 -6.56 -0.08
C PHE A 214 4.80 -7.79 0.34
N SER A 215 5.36 -8.56 1.27
CA SER A 215 4.66 -9.70 1.89
C SER A 215 3.88 -9.28 3.13
N ALA A 216 4.39 -8.31 3.89
CA ALA A 216 3.73 -7.74 5.04
C ALA A 216 4.26 -6.34 5.40
N TYR A 217 3.52 -5.61 6.22
CA TYR A 217 4.03 -4.43 6.91
C TYR A 217 3.56 -4.37 8.36
N PHE A 218 4.39 -3.83 9.23
CA PHE A 218 4.15 -3.66 10.66
C PHE A 218 4.07 -2.17 10.99
N ILE A 219 3.04 -1.76 11.73
CA ILE A 219 2.87 -0.40 12.24
C ILE A 219 2.83 -0.46 13.77
N PRO A 220 3.73 0.24 14.49
CA PRO A 220 3.67 0.39 15.95
C PRO A 220 2.36 1.01 16.42
N TYR A 221 1.93 0.71 17.64
CA TYR A 221 0.84 1.48 18.27
C TYR A 221 1.31 2.90 18.62
N ASP A 222 0.45 3.89 18.38
CA ASP A 222 0.72 5.32 18.59
C ASP A 222 1.01 5.69 20.07
N ASP A 223 0.66 4.81 21.01
CA ASP A 223 0.51 5.15 22.43
C ASP A 223 1.74 4.91 23.31
N TRP A 224 2.95 4.69 22.75
CA TRP A 224 4.10 4.32 23.58
C TRP A 224 5.44 4.99 23.26
N PRO A 225 6.25 5.37 24.27
CA PRO A 225 7.55 6.03 24.07
C PRO A 225 8.64 5.09 23.52
N LYS A 226 8.26 3.88 23.07
CA LYS A 226 9.17 2.86 22.58
C LYS A 226 9.20 2.91 21.06
N GLN A 227 10.34 3.36 20.57
CA GLN A 227 10.62 3.47 19.15
C GLN A 227 11.31 2.20 18.63
N LEU A 228 11.21 1.97 17.32
CA LEU A 228 11.94 0.90 16.64
C LEU A 228 13.46 1.18 16.59
N GLY A 229 13.87 2.41 16.89
CA GLY A 229 15.27 2.78 17.14
C GLY A 229 15.96 3.45 15.95
N ILE A 230 15.25 3.63 14.83
CA ILE A 230 15.75 4.32 13.63
C ILE A 230 14.78 5.47 13.33
N GLN A 231 15.28 6.71 13.34
CA GLN A 231 14.45 7.91 13.13
C GLN A 231 13.51 7.76 11.92
N ALA A 232 12.27 8.21 12.04
CA ALA A 232 11.25 8.12 10.99
C ALA A 232 11.74 8.64 9.62
N SER A 233 12.51 9.74 9.64
CA SER A 233 13.13 10.37 8.47
C SER A 233 14.28 9.58 7.83
N SER A 234 14.62 8.41 8.37
CA SER A 234 15.70 7.54 7.89
C SER A 234 15.19 6.11 7.78
N THR A 235 15.39 5.47 6.63
CA THR A 235 15.01 4.07 6.42
C THR A 235 16.26 3.22 6.30
N GLN A 236 16.29 2.10 7.03
CA GLN A 236 17.33 1.08 6.85
C GLN A 236 16.76 -0.18 6.23
N VAL A 237 17.57 -0.82 5.40
CA VAL A 237 17.23 -2.08 4.74
C VAL A 237 18.06 -3.18 5.37
N PHE A 238 17.40 -4.13 6.01
CA PHE A 238 18.04 -5.34 6.50
C PHE A 238 17.79 -6.49 5.54
N SER A 239 18.82 -7.26 5.23
CA SER A 239 18.70 -8.47 4.42
C SER A 239 18.69 -9.75 5.28
N GLY A 240 18.27 -10.88 4.70
CA GLY A 240 18.32 -12.18 5.36
C GLY A 240 17.18 -12.45 6.35
N VAL A 241 16.02 -11.78 6.18
CA VAL A 241 14.84 -12.04 7.00
C VAL A 241 14.41 -13.50 6.84
N THR A 242 14.38 -14.22 7.96
CA THR A 242 13.95 -15.62 8.02
C THR A 242 12.64 -15.71 8.77
N TRP A 243 11.65 -16.36 8.19
CA TRP A 243 10.37 -16.62 8.84
C TRP A 243 10.31 -18.07 9.32
N SER A 244 9.85 -18.27 10.55
CA SER A 244 9.67 -19.59 11.17
C SER A 244 8.35 -19.67 11.91
N THR A 245 7.87 -20.90 12.13
CA THR A 245 6.81 -21.22 13.10
C THR A 245 7.47 -21.68 14.38
#